data_AF-A0A1M5YU54-F1
#
_entry.id   AF-A0A1M5YU54-F1
#
_cell.length_a   1.000
_cell.length_b   1.000
_cell.length_c   1.000
_cell.angle_alpha   90.00
_cell.angle_beta   90.00
_cell.angle_gamma   90.00
#
_symmetry.space_group_name_H-M   'P 1'
#
loop_
_entity.id
_entity.type
_entity.pdbx_description
1 polymer ?
#
loop_
_entity_poly.entity_id
_entity_poly.type
_entity_poly.pdbx_seq_one_letter_code
_entity_poly.pdbx_strand_id
1 'polypeptide(L)'
;MRKGEMRLLKGKTGVGLAALLSVLAGPAALAADYRLVWSEEFEGSTLDESKWSYQLGDGCDINLCGWGNNELQHYRADNVTVADGLLTITALPSDEPDVPYTSGRIRSLNKADFRYGRIEARIKLPAGQGLWPAFWMLPTDEQYGGWAASGEIDIMEAVNLTAAGGNAVHGTLHYGGSWPENQYTGKEYSPPDSVVEQFHVYRVDWQPGEIRWYVDDVLYQTQTQWHSGNGPYPAPFDQRFHLLLNLAVGGNWPGAPDDATEFPAQMQVDYVRVYQNPNQADRPSSPIH
;
A
#
# COMPACT_ATOMS: atom_id res chain seq x y z
N MET A 1 -34.45 -58.21 59.69
CA MET A 1 -35.89 -58.53 59.82
C MET A 1 -36.68 -57.53 58.99
N ARG A 2 -37.54 -58.01 58.08
CA ARG A 2 -38.81 -57.42 57.58
C ARG A 2 -38.79 -55.94 57.12
N LYS A 3 -38.95 -55.70 55.82
CA LYS A 3 -40.22 -55.57 55.06
C LYS A 3 -40.88 -54.18 55.23
N GLY A 4 -41.27 -53.61 54.08
CA GLY A 4 -42.33 -52.61 53.94
C GLY A 4 -41.83 -51.17 54.08
N GLU A 5 -42.30 -50.18 53.33
CA GLU A 5 -43.45 -50.09 52.45
C GLU A 5 -43.25 -48.92 51.48
N MET A 6 -43.91 -49.06 50.34
CA MET A 6 -43.94 -48.14 49.22
C MET A 6 -45.03 -47.10 49.48
N ARG A 7 -44.70 -45.80 49.42
CA ARG A 7 -45.68 -44.73 49.20
C ARG A 7 -45.21 -43.83 48.06
N LEU A 8 -45.87 -44.04 46.93
CA LEU A 8 -45.87 -43.19 45.74
C LEU A 8 -46.85 -42.05 45.99
N LEU A 9 -46.46 -40.79 45.76
CA LEU A 9 -47.39 -39.70 45.42
C LEU A 9 -46.66 -38.57 44.66
N LYS A 10 -47.04 -38.45 43.38
CA LYS A 10 -47.28 -37.21 42.61
C LYS A 10 -46.09 -36.29 42.31
N GLY A 11 -45.48 -36.56 41.17
CA GLY A 11 -45.57 -35.71 39.97
C GLY A 11 -45.27 -34.22 40.11
N LYS A 12 -44.09 -33.83 39.62
CA LYS A 12 -43.86 -32.53 38.96
C LYS A 12 -42.97 -32.75 37.74
N THR A 13 -43.61 -32.56 36.58
CA THR A 13 -43.12 -31.88 35.37
C THR A 13 -41.60 -31.78 35.20
N GLY A 14 -41.10 -32.43 34.15
CA GLY A 14 -39.72 -32.33 33.73
C GLY A 14 -39.34 -30.96 33.18
N VAL A 15 -38.04 -30.70 33.25
CA VAL A 15 -37.28 -29.95 32.25
C VAL A 15 -35.96 -30.70 32.14
N GLY A 16 -35.74 -31.36 31.01
CA GLY A 16 -34.43 -31.91 30.68
C GLY A 16 -33.46 -30.75 30.50
N LEU A 17 -32.43 -30.70 31.32
CA LEU A 17 -31.34 -29.75 31.15
C LEU A 17 -30.50 -30.22 29.95
N ALA A 18 -30.85 -29.74 28.76
CA ALA A 18 -29.97 -29.85 27.60
C ALA A 18 -28.73 -29.00 27.90
N ALA A 19 -27.60 -29.67 28.18
CA ALA A 19 -26.31 -29.01 28.23
C ALA A 19 -26.00 -28.50 26.81
N LEU A 20 -26.19 -27.20 26.58
CA LEU A 20 -25.61 -26.53 25.43
C LEU A 20 -24.09 -26.59 25.58
N LEU A 21 -23.42 -27.38 24.72
CA LEU A 21 -22.04 -27.11 24.38
C LEU A 21 -22.00 -25.74 23.72
N SER A 22 -21.64 -24.72 24.48
CA SER A 22 -21.17 -23.45 23.94
C SER A 22 -19.84 -23.72 23.21
N VAL A 23 -19.92 -23.88 21.90
CA VAL A 23 -18.74 -23.74 21.03
C VAL A 23 -18.32 -22.29 21.15
N LEU A 24 -17.26 -22.03 21.92
CA LEU A 24 -16.54 -20.76 21.87
C LEU A 24 -15.95 -20.63 20.47
N ALA A 25 -16.67 -19.97 19.58
CA ALA A 25 -16.11 -19.47 18.34
C ALA A 25 -15.02 -18.45 18.71
N GLY A 26 -13.76 -18.82 18.53
CA GLY A 26 -12.63 -17.90 18.67
C GLY A 26 -12.73 -16.74 17.66
N PRO A 27 -11.89 -15.70 17.78
CA PRO A 27 -11.83 -14.62 16.81
C PRO A 27 -11.13 -15.12 15.55
N ALA A 28 -11.83 -15.92 14.76
CA ALA A 28 -11.39 -16.46 13.47
C ALA A 28 -12.45 -16.22 12.39
N ALA A 29 -13.24 -15.15 12.53
CA ALA A 29 -14.30 -14.77 11.60
C ALA A 29 -14.02 -13.40 10.96
N LEU A 30 -12.82 -13.21 10.39
CA LEU A 30 -12.50 -12.10 9.48
C LEU A 30 -11.50 -12.48 8.36
N ALA A 31 -11.26 -13.77 8.11
CA ALA A 31 -10.33 -14.25 7.07
C ALA A 31 -11.03 -15.01 5.92
N ALA A 32 -12.31 -14.74 5.67
CA ALA A 32 -13.06 -15.37 4.60
C ALA A 32 -13.85 -14.31 3.82
N ASP A 33 -13.31 -13.90 2.67
CA ASP A 33 -14.04 -13.47 1.46
C ASP A 33 -13.16 -12.70 0.45
N TYR A 34 -11.91 -12.34 0.78
CA TYR A 34 -10.99 -11.73 -0.19
C TYR A 34 -10.55 -12.74 -1.25
N ARG A 35 -10.69 -12.36 -2.53
CA ARG A 35 -10.28 -13.17 -3.69
C ARG A 35 -9.32 -12.35 -4.54
N LEU A 36 -8.31 -12.99 -5.11
CA LEU A 36 -7.42 -12.34 -6.07
C LEU A 36 -8.25 -11.88 -7.28
N VAL A 37 -8.23 -10.58 -7.56
CA VAL A 37 -8.96 -9.98 -8.70
C VAL A 37 -8.02 -9.45 -9.78
N TRP A 38 -6.77 -9.17 -9.44
CA TRP A 38 -5.74 -8.71 -10.36
C TRP A 38 -4.36 -9.01 -9.80
N SER A 39 -3.41 -9.34 -10.68
CA SER A 39 -2.00 -9.40 -10.32
C SER A 39 -1.06 -9.09 -11.48
N GLU A 40 0.16 -8.71 -11.10
CA GLU A 40 1.34 -8.71 -11.94
C GLU A 40 2.43 -9.52 -11.25
N GLU A 41 2.92 -10.56 -11.92
CA GLU A 41 3.91 -11.52 -11.41
C GLU A 41 5.25 -11.40 -12.18
N PHE A 42 5.34 -10.46 -13.12
CA PHE A 42 6.54 -10.09 -13.89
C PHE A 42 7.23 -11.25 -14.63
N GLU A 43 6.44 -12.26 -15.05
CA GLU A 43 6.89 -13.46 -15.78
C GLU A 43 7.31 -13.20 -17.24
N GLY A 44 7.03 -12.00 -17.75
CA GLY A 44 7.39 -11.60 -19.11
C GLY A 44 8.89 -11.31 -19.28
N SER A 45 9.25 -10.80 -20.47
CA SER A 45 10.60 -10.27 -20.75
C SER A 45 10.62 -8.74 -20.89
N THR A 46 9.46 -8.10 -20.74
CA THR A 46 9.25 -6.65 -20.82
C THR A 46 8.09 -6.29 -19.91
N LEU A 47 7.97 -5.00 -19.54
CA LEU A 47 6.81 -4.50 -18.82
C LEU A 47 5.53 -4.76 -19.63
N ASP A 48 4.49 -5.30 -18.97
CA ASP A 48 3.17 -5.44 -19.59
C ASP A 48 2.49 -4.08 -19.68
N GLU A 49 2.62 -3.44 -20.85
CA GLU A 49 2.01 -2.14 -21.11
C GLU A 49 0.48 -2.18 -21.21
N SER A 50 -0.17 -3.36 -21.19
CA SER A 50 -1.62 -3.43 -21.00
C SER A 50 -2.03 -3.13 -19.55
N LYS A 51 -1.09 -3.26 -18.60
CA LYS A 51 -1.30 -3.02 -17.17
C LYS A 51 -0.61 -1.76 -16.64
N TRP A 52 0.54 -1.41 -17.23
CA TRP A 52 1.38 -0.31 -16.75
C TRP A 52 1.70 0.71 -17.84
N SER A 53 1.90 1.97 -17.46
CA SER A 53 2.44 3.03 -18.30
C SER A 53 3.67 3.62 -17.64
N TYR A 54 4.69 3.94 -18.42
CA TYR A 54 5.82 4.74 -17.96
C TYR A 54 5.40 6.18 -17.69
N GLN A 55 5.98 6.78 -16.66
CA GLN A 55 6.07 8.23 -16.52
C GLN A 55 7.52 8.63 -16.81
N LEU A 56 7.71 9.62 -17.68
CA LEU A 56 9.02 9.98 -18.20
C LEU A 56 9.40 11.40 -17.78
N GLY A 57 10.70 11.68 -17.74
CA GLY A 57 11.23 13.00 -17.41
C GLY A 57 11.20 13.33 -15.92
N ASP A 58 11.26 14.62 -15.63
CA ASP A 58 11.38 15.23 -14.30
C ASP A 58 10.08 15.90 -13.82
N GLY A 59 8.98 15.72 -14.57
CA GLY A 59 7.67 16.32 -14.30
C GLY A 59 7.53 17.77 -14.78
N CYS A 60 8.56 18.39 -15.38
CA CYS A 60 8.45 19.77 -15.89
C CYS A 60 7.43 19.92 -17.03
N ASP A 61 7.21 18.88 -17.83
CA ASP A 61 6.24 18.85 -18.92
C ASP A 61 4.79 19.03 -18.44
N ILE A 62 4.51 18.67 -17.19
CA ILE A 62 3.22 18.87 -16.51
C ILE A 62 3.27 19.98 -15.45
N ASN A 63 4.26 20.87 -15.52
CA ASN A 63 4.46 21.98 -14.58
C ASN A 63 4.63 21.51 -13.11
N LEU A 64 5.26 20.34 -12.95
CA LEU A 64 5.59 19.72 -11.67
C LEU A 64 7.07 19.30 -11.66
N CYS A 65 7.96 20.24 -12.04
CA CYS A 65 9.41 20.02 -12.06
C CYS A 65 9.93 19.41 -10.74
N GLY A 66 10.87 18.47 -10.85
CA GLY A 66 11.35 17.68 -9.70
C GLY A 66 10.23 16.91 -9.01
N TRP A 67 9.19 16.55 -9.77
CA TRP A 67 7.96 15.89 -9.33
C TRP A 67 7.28 16.53 -8.09
N GLY A 68 7.50 17.84 -7.89
CA GLY A 68 6.94 18.60 -6.76
C GLY A 68 7.76 18.48 -5.47
N ASN A 69 8.81 17.65 -5.47
CA ASN A 69 9.60 17.33 -4.29
C ASN A 69 11.08 17.70 -4.45
N ASN A 70 11.46 18.45 -5.49
CA ASN A 70 12.85 18.73 -5.85
C ASN A 70 13.68 17.45 -6.08
N GLU A 71 13.04 16.42 -6.64
CA GLU A 71 13.69 15.20 -7.10
C GLU A 71 14.70 15.49 -8.22
N LEU A 72 15.78 14.70 -8.30
CA LEU A 72 16.92 14.94 -9.20
C LEU A 72 16.94 14.02 -10.42
N GLN A 73 16.17 12.92 -10.42
CA GLN A 73 16.17 11.98 -11.53
C GLN A 73 15.28 12.42 -12.70
N HIS A 74 15.67 12.03 -13.92
CA HIS A 74 14.75 11.90 -15.03
C HIS A 74 14.28 10.45 -15.13
N TYR A 75 12.97 10.22 -15.06
CA TYR A 75 12.42 8.89 -15.26
C TYR A 75 12.50 8.47 -16.73
N ARG A 76 12.89 7.22 -16.99
CA ARG A 76 13.01 6.64 -18.33
C ARG A 76 12.51 5.20 -18.36
N ALA A 77 12.14 4.74 -19.55
CA ALA A 77 11.65 3.38 -19.75
C ALA A 77 12.77 2.33 -19.66
N ASP A 78 13.99 2.65 -20.09
CA ASP A 78 15.15 1.75 -20.07
C ASP A 78 15.70 1.49 -18.65
N ASN A 79 15.32 2.32 -17.68
CA ASN A 79 15.57 2.08 -16.25
C ASN A 79 14.60 1.06 -15.62
N VAL A 80 13.63 0.55 -16.37
CA VAL A 80 12.64 -0.43 -15.91
C VAL A 80 12.78 -1.70 -16.74
N THR A 81 13.17 -2.80 -16.09
CA THR A 81 13.35 -4.09 -16.76
C THR A 81 12.48 -5.15 -16.11
N VAL A 82 12.07 -6.14 -16.91
CA VAL A 82 11.35 -7.33 -16.46
C VAL A 82 12.10 -8.55 -16.97
N ALA A 83 12.55 -9.41 -16.07
CA ALA A 83 13.21 -10.66 -16.39
C ALA A 83 13.10 -11.63 -15.21
N ASP A 84 13.04 -12.93 -15.49
CA ASP A 84 13.09 -14.00 -14.49
C ASP A 84 12.05 -13.86 -13.36
N GLY A 85 10.84 -13.39 -13.68
CA GLY A 85 9.76 -13.20 -12.70
C GLY A 85 9.91 -11.94 -11.85
N LEU A 86 10.73 -10.98 -12.27
CA LEU A 86 11.07 -9.80 -11.46
C LEU A 86 11.03 -8.51 -12.28
N LEU A 87 10.32 -7.51 -11.76
CA LEU A 87 10.51 -6.11 -12.15
C LEU A 87 11.70 -5.53 -11.41
N THR A 88 12.64 -4.91 -12.12
CA THR A 88 13.73 -4.13 -11.54
C THR A 88 13.65 -2.68 -12.03
N ILE A 89 13.50 -1.75 -11.07
CA ILE A 89 13.65 -0.32 -11.31
C ILE A 89 15.05 0.07 -10.87
N THR A 90 15.87 0.54 -11.81
CA THR A 90 17.28 0.86 -11.57
C THR A 90 17.51 2.37 -11.63
N ALA A 91 18.06 2.95 -10.57
CA ALA A 91 18.57 4.32 -10.56
C ALA A 91 20.07 4.34 -10.88
N LEU A 92 20.51 5.32 -11.67
CA LEU A 92 21.89 5.47 -12.16
C LEU A 92 22.28 6.95 -12.23
N PRO A 93 23.57 7.31 -12.07
CA PRO A 93 24.10 8.57 -12.56
C PRO A 93 23.92 8.64 -14.08
N SER A 94 23.70 9.85 -14.61
CA SER A 94 23.61 10.05 -16.05
C SER A 94 24.81 10.81 -16.60
N ASP A 95 25.19 10.47 -17.83
CA ASP A 95 26.25 11.13 -18.58
C ASP A 95 25.76 12.40 -19.31
N GLU A 96 24.48 12.75 -19.18
CA GLU A 96 23.88 13.93 -19.82
C GLU A 96 24.09 15.20 -18.98
N PRO A 97 24.55 16.32 -19.56
CA PRO A 97 24.99 17.52 -18.84
C PRO A 97 24.00 18.15 -17.84
N ASP A 98 22.69 17.94 -18.03
CA ASP A 98 21.62 18.55 -17.21
C ASP A 98 20.73 17.51 -16.52
N VAL A 99 21.08 16.22 -16.63
CA VAL A 99 20.33 15.12 -16.04
C VAL A 99 21.28 14.40 -15.08
N PRO A 100 21.26 14.71 -13.78
CA PRO A 100 22.25 14.14 -12.86
C PRO A 100 22.01 12.64 -12.63
N TYR A 101 20.74 12.20 -12.66
CA TYR A 101 20.37 10.81 -12.44
C TYR A 101 19.24 10.37 -13.38
N THR A 102 19.16 9.07 -13.63
CA THR A 102 18.02 8.42 -14.28
C THR A 102 17.44 7.35 -13.39
N SER A 103 16.14 7.09 -13.53
CA SER A 103 15.44 6.02 -12.80
C SER A 103 14.15 5.61 -13.51
N GLY A 104 13.33 4.76 -12.90
CA GLY A 104 12.02 4.36 -13.43
C GLY A 104 10.85 4.79 -12.54
N ARG A 105 9.74 5.14 -13.19
CA ARG A 105 8.42 5.36 -12.57
C ARG A 105 7.35 4.80 -13.48
N ILE A 106 6.51 3.93 -12.94
CA ILE A 106 5.39 3.31 -13.66
C ILE A 106 4.10 3.49 -12.90
N ARG A 107 2.98 3.53 -13.63
CA ARG A 107 1.63 3.63 -13.05
C ARG A 107 0.61 2.77 -13.79
N SER A 108 -0.43 2.33 -13.09
CA SER A 108 -1.52 1.54 -13.67
C SER A 108 -2.76 2.35 -14.07
N LEU A 109 -2.64 3.68 -14.13
CA LEU A 109 -3.74 4.62 -14.40
C LEU A 109 -4.58 4.19 -15.63
N ASN A 110 -5.89 4.01 -15.44
CA ASN A 110 -6.86 3.57 -16.44
C ASN A 110 -6.61 2.17 -17.04
N LYS A 111 -5.75 1.37 -16.40
CA LYS A 111 -5.40 -0.01 -16.79
C LYS A 111 -5.75 -1.00 -15.67
N ALA A 112 -5.43 -0.64 -14.43
CA ALA A 112 -5.81 -1.35 -13.23
C ALA A 112 -6.04 -0.34 -12.11
N ASP A 113 -7.31 -0.02 -11.85
CA ASP A 113 -7.75 0.93 -10.84
C ASP A 113 -8.70 0.24 -9.86
N PHE A 114 -8.51 0.46 -8.57
CA PHE A 114 -9.23 -0.26 -7.53
C PHE A 114 -9.86 0.71 -6.55
N ARG A 115 -11.04 0.35 -6.06
CA ARG A 115 -11.64 0.96 -4.87
C ARG A 115 -11.81 -0.12 -3.81
N TYR A 116 -11.18 0.07 -2.66
CA TYR A 116 -11.10 -0.91 -1.59
C TYR A 116 -10.41 -2.22 -2.02
N GLY A 117 -9.94 -2.97 -1.04
CA GLY A 117 -9.26 -4.22 -1.26
C GLY A 117 -8.08 -4.41 -0.33
N ARG A 118 -7.44 -5.55 -0.48
CA ARG A 118 -6.08 -5.79 -0.03
C ARG A 118 -5.16 -5.56 -1.22
N ILE A 119 -4.23 -4.64 -1.09
CA ILE A 119 -3.24 -4.33 -2.11
C ILE A 119 -1.88 -4.63 -1.50
N GLU A 120 -1.13 -5.53 -2.12
CA GLU A 120 0.19 -5.92 -1.64
C GLU A 120 1.20 -6.06 -2.77
N ALA A 121 2.46 -5.81 -2.45
CA ALA A 121 3.59 -6.07 -3.32
C ALA A 121 4.74 -6.67 -2.52
N ARG A 122 5.48 -7.60 -3.13
CA ARG A 122 6.67 -8.18 -2.55
C ARG A 122 7.92 -7.52 -3.14
N ILE A 123 8.64 -6.75 -2.33
CA ILE A 123 9.66 -5.81 -2.78
C ILE A 123 10.93 -5.96 -1.95
N LYS A 124 12.09 -5.89 -2.59
CA LYS A 124 13.39 -5.63 -1.95
C LYS A 124 13.87 -4.23 -2.33
N LEU A 125 14.25 -3.44 -1.34
CA LEU A 125 14.54 -2.01 -1.50
C LEU A 125 16.03 -1.74 -1.71
N PRO A 126 16.41 -0.62 -2.37
CA PRO A 126 17.79 -0.21 -2.45
C PRO A 126 18.27 0.45 -1.15
N ALA A 127 19.57 0.38 -0.90
CA ALA A 127 20.27 1.05 0.18
C ALA A 127 21.01 2.29 -0.35
N GLY A 128 21.11 3.35 0.45
CA GLY A 128 21.93 4.52 0.13
C GLY A 128 21.26 5.87 0.41
N GLN A 129 22.09 6.86 0.72
CA GLN A 129 21.70 8.25 0.92
C GLN A 129 21.10 8.82 -0.39
N GLY A 130 20.05 9.61 -0.27
CA GLY A 130 19.35 10.24 -1.40
C GLY A 130 18.40 9.33 -2.17
N LEU A 131 18.28 8.05 -1.82
CA LEU A 131 17.36 7.13 -2.50
C LEU A 131 16.00 7.08 -1.83
N TRP A 132 14.95 7.09 -2.64
CA TRP A 132 13.56 7.11 -2.19
C TRP A 132 12.68 6.17 -3.03
N PRO A 133 12.68 4.86 -2.72
CA PRO A 133 11.73 3.90 -3.30
C PRO A 133 10.32 4.13 -2.75
N ALA A 134 9.31 3.96 -3.61
CA ALA A 134 7.90 4.07 -3.23
C ALA A 134 7.01 3.04 -3.95
N PHE A 135 6.06 2.49 -3.18
CA PHE A 135 4.88 1.76 -3.64
C PHE A 135 3.64 2.43 -3.08
N TRP A 136 2.83 3.01 -3.95
CA TRP A 136 1.82 4.00 -3.55
C TRP A 136 0.68 4.07 -4.56
N MET A 137 -0.33 4.88 -4.26
CA MET A 137 -1.55 4.97 -5.02
C MET A 137 -2.05 6.41 -5.13
N LEU A 138 -2.52 6.79 -6.31
CA LEU A 138 -3.18 8.07 -6.58
C LEU A 138 -4.61 7.86 -7.10
N PRO A 139 -5.52 8.82 -6.90
CA PRO A 139 -6.88 8.76 -7.41
C PRO A 139 -6.87 8.73 -8.95
N THR A 140 -7.72 7.88 -9.53
CA THR A 140 -7.89 7.79 -10.98
C THR A 140 -8.81 8.90 -11.50
N ASP A 141 -9.84 9.23 -10.73
CA ASP A 141 -10.95 10.08 -11.17
C ASP A 141 -10.89 11.52 -10.61
N GLU A 142 -10.00 11.78 -9.64
CA GLU A 142 -9.83 13.07 -8.93
C GLU A 142 -11.17 13.74 -8.52
N GLN A 143 -12.12 12.96 -7.98
CA GLN A 143 -13.52 13.40 -7.76
C GLN A 143 -13.65 14.62 -6.82
N TYR A 144 -12.66 14.87 -5.98
CA TYR A 144 -12.66 15.92 -4.96
C TYR A 144 -11.69 17.06 -5.30
N GLY A 145 -11.20 17.13 -6.54
CA GLY A 145 -10.19 18.09 -7.00
C GLY A 145 -8.80 17.47 -7.12
N GLY A 146 -7.83 18.26 -7.59
CA GLY A 146 -6.44 17.80 -7.74
C GLY A 146 -5.78 17.48 -6.39
N TRP A 147 -4.55 16.96 -6.45
CA TRP A 147 -3.78 16.60 -5.27
C TRP A 147 -3.70 17.72 -4.19
N ALA A 148 -3.84 17.44 -2.90
CA ALA A 148 -4.16 16.15 -2.25
C ALA A 148 -5.66 15.99 -1.95
N ALA A 149 -6.53 16.84 -2.51
CA ALA A 149 -7.96 16.87 -2.17
C ALA A 149 -8.67 15.55 -2.51
N SER A 150 -8.18 14.84 -3.54
CA SER A 150 -8.63 13.50 -3.94
C SER A 150 -7.84 12.34 -3.33
N GLY A 151 -6.90 12.63 -2.45
CA GLY A 151 -6.18 11.63 -1.66
C GLY A 151 -4.89 11.12 -2.29
N GLU A 152 -4.08 10.48 -1.46
CA GLU A 152 -2.90 9.67 -1.79
C GLU A 152 -2.78 8.56 -0.73
N ILE A 153 -2.42 7.34 -1.14
CA ILE A 153 -2.17 6.23 -0.22
C ILE A 153 -0.77 5.69 -0.48
N ASP A 154 0.15 5.98 0.44
CA ASP A 154 1.52 5.46 0.40
C ASP A 154 1.55 4.14 1.16
N ILE A 155 1.65 3.04 0.41
CA ILE A 155 1.67 1.68 0.98
C ILE A 155 3.04 1.42 1.62
N MET A 156 4.10 1.88 0.95
CA MET A 156 5.47 1.85 1.42
C MET A 156 6.25 2.97 0.78
N GLU A 157 6.88 3.78 1.62
CA GLU A 157 8.02 4.62 1.25
C GLU A 157 9.20 4.32 2.17
N ALA A 158 10.41 4.55 1.70
CA ALA A 158 11.60 4.58 2.53
C ALA A 158 12.56 5.65 2.01
N VAL A 159 13.42 6.17 2.88
CA VAL A 159 14.51 7.08 2.49
C VAL A 159 15.80 6.72 3.18
N ASN A 160 16.91 6.89 2.47
CA ASN A 160 18.26 6.82 3.04
C ASN A 160 18.56 5.52 3.81
N LEU A 161 17.95 4.40 3.38
CA LEU A 161 18.14 3.08 4.00
C LEU A 161 19.64 2.80 4.12
N THR A 162 20.05 2.26 5.27
CA THR A 162 21.44 2.01 5.72
C THR A 162 22.37 3.23 5.89
N ALA A 163 22.15 4.35 5.20
CA ALA A 163 23.03 5.53 5.26
C ALA A 163 22.68 6.51 6.39
N ALA A 164 21.38 6.81 6.55
CA ALA A 164 20.87 7.71 7.58
C ALA A 164 19.47 7.32 8.11
N GLY A 165 18.75 6.42 7.41
CA GLY A 165 17.36 6.03 7.66
C GLY A 165 17.17 4.59 8.16
N GLY A 166 18.25 3.91 8.53
CA GLY A 166 18.17 2.57 9.13
C GLY A 166 17.44 1.56 8.24
N ASN A 167 16.50 0.82 8.83
CA ASN A 167 15.69 -0.22 8.19
C ASN A 167 14.21 0.18 8.10
N ALA A 168 13.90 1.48 8.21
CA ALA A 168 12.55 1.98 8.40
C ALA A 168 11.80 2.18 7.08
N VAL A 169 10.51 1.88 7.10
CA VAL A 169 9.54 2.20 6.05
C VAL A 169 8.39 3.03 6.62
N HIS A 170 7.67 3.73 5.75
CA HIS A 170 6.60 4.64 6.09
C HIS A 170 5.31 4.29 5.35
N GLY A 171 4.20 4.36 6.07
CA GLY A 171 2.85 4.28 5.52
C GLY A 171 2.11 5.57 5.79
N THR A 172 1.59 6.21 4.74
CA THR A 172 1.08 7.58 4.82
C THR A 172 -0.22 7.74 4.03
N LEU A 173 -1.08 8.64 4.52
CA LEU A 173 -2.20 9.18 3.75
C LEU A 173 -1.99 10.67 3.56
N HIS A 174 -2.18 11.16 2.35
CA HIS A 174 -2.35 12.60 2.08
C HIS A 174 -3.81 12.87 1.74
N TYR A 175 -4.40 13.91 2.33
CA TYR A 175 -5.82 14.25 2.19
C TYR A 175 -6.08 15.73 2.49
N GLY A 176 -7.34 16.13 2.65
CA GLY A 176 -7.74 17.49 3.02
C GLY A 176 -8.15 18.30 1.81
N GLY A 177 -7.47 19.44 1.58
CA GLY A 177 -7.67 20.30 0.41
C GLY A 177 -6.55 20.18 -0.62
N SER A 178 -6.67 20.95 -1.70
CA SER A 178 -5.56 21.15 -2.64
C SER A 178 -4.47 21.97 -1.98
N TRP A 179 -3.22 21.84 -2.45
CA TRP A 179 -2.10 22.63 -1.92
C TRP A 179 -2.47 24.14 -1.83
N PRO A 180 -2.17 24.83 -0.71
CA PRO A 180 -1.41 24.38 0.45
C PRO A 180 -2.26 23.83 1.61
N GLU A 181 -3.54 23.54 1.39
CA GLU A 181 -4.48 23.08 2.42
C GLU A 181 -4.45 21.55 2.64
N ASN A 182 -3.55 20.85 1.94
CA ASN A 182 -3.35 19.43 2.14
C ASN A 182 -2.84 19.12 3.55
N GLN A 183 -3.20 17.95 4.05
CA GLN A 183 -2.76 17.36 5.30
C GLN A 183 -2.19 15.98 5.00
N TYR A 184 -1.41 15.45 5.94
CA TYR A 184 -0.97 14.06 5.89
C TYR A 184 -0.91 13.46 7.29
N THR A 185 -1.14 12.15 7.37
CA THR A 185 -0.92 11.35 8.57
C THR A 185 -0.24 10.06 8.20
N GLY A 186 0.87 9.75 8.87
CA GLY A 186 1.69 8.58 8.59
C GLY A 186 2.35 8.01 9.83
N LYS A 187 2.95 6.83 9.69
CA LYS A 187 3.72 6.18 10.75
C LYS A 187 4.92 5.45 10.15
N GLU A 188 6.05 5.50 10.85
CA GLU A 188 7.22 4.68 10.55
C GLU A 188 7.13 3.29 11.17
N TYR A 189 7.77 2.32 10.53
CA TYR A 189 7.97 0.97 11.05
C TYR A 189 9.30 0.41 10.58
N SER A 190 10.07 -0.17 11.50
CA SER A 190 11.29 -0.92 11.18
C SER A 190 11.03 -2.41 11.40
N PRO A 191 10.88 -3.22 10.33
CA PRO A 191 10.86 -4.67 10.48
C PRO A 191 12.19 -5.16 11.08
N PRO A 192 12.18 -6.34 11.74
CA PRO A 192 13.39 -6.90 12.35
C PRO A 192 14.41 -7.37 11.31
N ASP A 193 13.93 -7.87 10.16
CA ASP A 193 14.76 -8.33 9.05
C ASP A 193 15.05 -7.20 8.06
N SER A 194 16.19 -7.27 7.39
CA SER A 194 16.68 -6.18 6.53
C SER A 194 15.88 -6.02 5.23
N VAL A 195 15.32 -4.83 5.03
CA VAL A 195 14.52 -4.48 3.83
C VAL A 195 15.34 -4.30 2.56
N VAL A 196 16.68 -4.26 2.69
CA VAL A 196 17.61 -4.11 1.56
C VAL A 196 18.28 -5.43 1.17
N GLU A 197 18.38 -6.39 2.11
CA GLU A 197 18.95 -7.72 1.84
C GLU A 197 17.88 -8.74 1.44
N GLN A 198 16.62 -8.51 1.84
CA GLN A 198 15.53 -9.47 1.67
C GLN A 198 14.29 -8.82 1.05
N PHE A 199 13.49 -9.64 0.40
CA PHE A 199 12.16 -9.23 -0.06
C PHE A 199 11.17 -9.28 1.10
N HIS A 200 10.36 -8.23 1.22
CA HIS A 200 9.27 -8.11 2.18
C HIS A 200 7.95 -7.89 1.48
N VAL A 201 6.84 -8.29 2.11
CA VAL A 201 5.49 -8.00 1.62
C VAL A 201 4.98 -6.73 2.27
N TYR A 202 4.81 -5.68 1.47
CA TYR A 202 4.20 -4.42 1.86
C TYR A 202 2.75 -4.41 1.45
N ARG A 203 1.85 -4.10 2.40
CA ARG A 203 0.41 -4.25 2.16
C ARG A 203 -0.42 -3.17 2.84
N VAL A 204 -1.47 -2.74 2.14
CA VAL A 204 -2.64 -2.12 2.77
C VAL A 204 -3.88 -3.01 2.67
N ASP A 205 -4.62 -3.11 3.77
CA ASP A 205 -6.02 -3.53 3.76
C ASP A 205 -6.88 -2.25 3.84
N TRP A 206 -7.52 -1.90 2.74
CA TRP A 206 -8.33 -0.70 2.55
C TRP A 206 -9.81 -1.04 2.44
N GLN A 207 -10.62 -0.49 3.33
CA GLN A 207 -12.06 -0.64 3.38
C GLN A 207 -12.73 0.72 3.65
N PRO A 208 -14.07 0.84 3.51
CA PRO A 208 -14.75 2.09 3.84
C PRO A 208 -14.45 2.53 5.29
N GLY A 209 -13.83 3.69 5.45
CA GLY A 209 -13.53 4.30 6.76
C GLY A 209 -12.37 3.67 7.54
N GLU A 210 -11.63 2.73 6.98
CA GLU A 210 -10.43 2.20 7.63
C GLU A 210 -9.38 1.76 6.61
N ILE A 211 -8.12 2.13 6.87
CA ILE A 211 -6.97 1.64 6.12
C ILE A 211 -5.94 1.12 7.14
N ARG A 212 -5.38 -0.06 6.86
CA ARG A 212 -4.42 -0.74 7.74
C ARG A 212 -3.16 -1.10 6.96
N TRP A 213 -1.99 -0.80 7.50
CA TRP A 213 -0.69 -1.09 6.86
C TRP A 213 0.02 -2.24 7.55
N TYR A 214 0.67 -3.05 6.71
CA TYR A 214 1.41 -4.24 7.14
C TYR A 214 2.76 -4.34 6.43
N VAL A 215 3.72 -4.91 7.14
CA VAL A 215 4.94 -5.49 6.56
C VAL A 215 5.01 -6.93 7.04
N ASP A 216 5.10 -7.90 6.13
CA ASP A 216 5.13 -9.35 6.43
C ASP A 216 4.05 -9.79 7.43
N ASP A 217 2.80 -9.41 7.14
CA ASP A 217 1.62 -9.65 7.98
C ASP A 217 1.63 -8.98 9.37
N VAL A 218 2.67 -8.21 9.73
CA VAL A 218 2.71 -7.42 10.95
C VAL A 218 1.98 -6.09 10.75
N LEU A 219 0.82 -5.95 11.40
CA LEU A 219 0.08 -4.69 11.45
C LEU A 219 0.87 -3.65 12.23
N TYR A 220 1.29 -2.56 11.60
CA TYR A 220 2.00 -1.48 12.29
C TYR A 220 1.19 -0.18 12.39
N GLN A 221 0.14 -0.01 11.57
CA GLN A 221 -0.65 1.22 11.52
C GLN A 221 -2.10 0.95 11.12
N THR A 222 -3.02 1.67 11.73
CA THR A 222 -4.43 1.73 11.35
C THR A 222 -4.84 3.19 11.37
N GLN A 223 -5.47 3.63 10.28
CA GLN A 223 -6.05 4.96 10.19
C GLN A 223 -7.56 4.85 9.97
N THR A 224 -8.31 5.67 10.71
CA THR A 224 -9.77 5.80 10.57
C THR A 224 -10.22 7.26 10.61
N GLN A 225 -9.28 8.20 10.68
CA GLN A 225 -9.52 9.62 10.89
C GLN A 225 -8.83 10.41 9.78
N TRP A 226 -9.61 10.87 8.81
CA TRP A 226 -9.20 11.77 7.73
C TRP A 226 -10.43 12.56 7.27
N HIS A 227 -10.23 13.52 6.37
CA HIS A 227 -11.33 14.28 5.78
C HIS A 227 -11.00 14.69 4.34
N SER A 228 -12.03 15.10 3.60
CA SER A 228 -11.89 15.83 2.35
C SER A 228 -12.50 17.22 2.51
N GLY A 229 -11.91 18.23 1.88
CA GLY A 229 -12.52 19.56 1.77
C GLY A 229 -13.78 19.59 0.90
N ASN A 230 -13.96 18.58 0.02
CA ASN A 230 -14.97 18.57 -1.04
C ASN A 230 -15.91 17.36 -1.00
N GLY A 231 -15.90 16.56 0.08
CA GLY A 231 -16.78 15.39 0.22
C GLY A 231 -16.97 14.92 1.67
N PRO A 232 -18.09 14.25 1.99
CA PRO A 232 -18.30 13.66 3.31
C PRO A 232 -17.38 12.45 3.52
N TYR A 233 -17.00 12.19 4.78
CA TYR A 233 -16.28 10.96 5.13
C TYR A 233 -17.02 9.71 4.61
N PRO A 234 -16.34 8.71 4.01
CA PRO A 234 -14.89 8.50 4.01
C PRO A 234 -14.11 9.10 2.82
N ALA A 235 -14.62 10.15 2.16
CA ALA A 235 -13.84 10.91 1.19
C ALA A 235 -12.50 11.41 1.79
N PRO A 236 -11.39 11.39 1.03
CA PRO A 236 -11.34 11.13 -0.41
C PRO A 236 -11.03 9.67 -0.82
N PHE A 237 -10.99 8.74 0.14
CA PHE A 237 -10.59 7.34 -0.07
C PHE A 237 -11.79 6.41 -0.35
N ASP A 238 -12.79 6.92 -1.05
CA ASP A 238 -14.02 6.22 -1.47
C ASP A 238 -14.23 6.23 -3.00
N GLN A 239 -13.18 6.55 -3.75
CA GLN A 239 -13.08 6.51 -5.20
C GLN A 239 -12.04 5.48 -5.67
N ARG A 240 -11.86 5.33 -6.99
CA ARG A 240 -10.84 4.44 -7.56
C ARG A 240 -9.46 5.09 -7.47
N PHE A 241 -8.47 4.26 -7.18
CA PHE A 241 -7.06 4.61 -7.14
C PHE A 241 -6.28 3.67 -8.06
N HIS A 242 -5.26 4.20 -8.70
CA HIS A 242 -4.29 3.44 -9.48
C HIS A 242 -2.98 3.28 -8.72
N LEU A 243 -2.21 2.27 -9.08
CA LEU A 243 -0.95 1.89 -8.45
C LEU A 243 0.21 2.66 -9.09
N LEU A 244 1.22 2.97 -8.29
CA LEU A 244 2.50 3.55 -8.72
C LEU A 244 3.67 2.81 -8.07
N LEU A 245 4.73 2.63 -8.83
CA LEU A 245 6.03 2.15 -8.37
C LEU A 245 7.11 3.05 -8.94
N ASN A 246 8.02 3.53 -8.10
CA ASN A 246 9.18 4.31 -8.54
C ASN A 246 10.35 4.21 -7.55
N LEU A 247 11.51 4.61 -8.05
CA LEU A 247 12.70 4.88 -7.24
C LEU A 247 13.16 6.31 -7.53
N ALA A 248 12.80 7.26 -6.66
CA ALA A 248 13.30 8.62 -6.76
C ALA A 248 14.76 8.71 -6.27
N VAL A 249 15.46 9.73 -6.75
CA VAL A 249 16.83 10.08 -6.38
C VAL A 249 16.86 11.56 -6.04
N GLY A 250 17.27 11.91 -4.84
CA GLY A 250 17.17 13.27 -4.34
C GLY A 250 15.75 13.63 -3.88
N GLY A 251 15.59 14.87 -3.45
CA GLY A 251 14.32 15.41 -2.98
C GLY A 251 14.42 16.07 -1.62
N ASN A 252 13.37 16.80 -1.26
CA ASN A 252 13.28 17.53 0.02
C ASN A 252 13.44 16.62 1.24
N TRP A 253 12.93 15.39 1.15
CA TRP A 253 12.95 14.43 2.25
C TRP A 253 14.23 13.59 2.32
N PRO A 254 14.63 12.86 1.26
CA PRO A 254 15.86 12.08 1.31
C PRO A 254 17.12 12.97 1.32
N GLY A 255 17.06 14.20 0.80
CA GLY A 255 18.25 14.98 0.46
C GLY A 255 18.95 14.42 -0.78
N ALA A 256 20.06 15.03 -1.21
CA ALA A 256 20.80 14.52 -2.36
C ALA A 256 21.59 13.25 -2.03
N PRO A 257 21.92 12.40 -3.03
CA PRO A 257 22.98 11.41 -2.90
C PRO A 257 24.32 12.06 -2.52
N ASP A 258 25.18 11.30 -1.85
CA ASP A 258 26.54 11.71 -1.48
C ASP A 258 27.59 10.70 -2.01
N ASP A 259 28.87 10.93 -1.67
CA ASP A 259 29.98 10.08 -2.12
C ASP A 259 29.88 8.62 -1.63
N ALA A 260 29.03 8.34 -0.63
CA ALA A 260 28.77 6.99 -0.12
C ALA A 260 27.56 6.31 -0.77
N THR A 261 26.77 7.02 -1.58
CA THR A 261 25.66 6.42 -2.32
C THR A 261 26.20 5.54 -3.46
N GLU A 262 25.96 4.24 -3.37
CA GLU A 262 26.37 3.29 -4.39
C GLU A 262 25.32 3.21 -5.53
N PHE A 263 25.81 3.16 -6.77
CA PHE A 263 25.01 2.96 -7.97
C PHE A 263 25.58 1.82 -8.82
N PRO A 264 24.76 1.06 -9.58
CA PRO A 264 23.30 1.16 -9.69
C PRO A 264 22.57 0.84 -8.39
N ALA A 265 21.55 1.62 -8.08
CA ALA A 265 20.62 1.33 -6.99
C ALA A 265 19.35 0.70 -7.55
N GLN A 266 18.88 -0.41 -6.96
CA GLN A 266 17.81 -1.21 -7.53
C GLN A 266 16.67 -1.45 -6.54
N MET A 267 15.45 -1.10 -6.95
CA MET A 267 14.22 -1.58 -6.34
C MET A 267 13.73 -2.80 -7.14
N GLN A 268 13.58 -3.93 -6.46
CA GLN A 268 13.19 -5.19 -7.07
C GLN A 268 11.81 -5.61 -6.59
N VAL A 269 10.88 -5.87 -7.51
CA VAL A 269 9.48 -6.23 -7.22
C VAL A 269 9.17 -7.59 -7.82
N ASP A 270 8.86 -8.56 -6.96
CA ASP A 270 8.53 -9.95 -7.30
C ASP A 270 7.08 -10.05 -7.78
N TYR A 271 6.14 -9.40 -7.09
CA TYR A 271 4.76 -9.31 -7.57
C TYR A 271 4.05 -8.08 -7.03
N VAL A 272 2.93 -7.74 -7.68
CA VAL A 272 1.88 -6.88 -7.15
C VAL A 272 0.55 -7.62 -7.25
N ARG A 273 -0.19 -7.72 -6.15
CA ARG A 273 -1.46 -8.45 -6.08
C ARG A 273 -2.54 -7.62 -5.43
N VAL A 274 -3.74 -7.72 -5.99
CA VAL A 274 -4.94 -7.07 -5.46
C VAL A 274 -6.02 -8.11 -5.20
N TYR A 275 -6.52 -8.11 -3.97
CA TYR A 275 -7.62 -8.96 -3.54
C TYR A 275 -8.80 -8.08 -3.15
N GLN A 276 -10.01 -8.51 -3.48
CA GLN A 276 -11.23 -7.81 -3.05
C GLN A 276 -12.23 -8.78 -2.45
N ASN A 277 -12.98 -8.27 -1.48
CA ASN A 277 -14.19 -8.92 -1.01
C ASN A 277 -15.34 -8.55 -1.99
N PRO A 278 -15.98 -9.53 -2.66
CA PRO A 278 -17.11 -9.27 -3.56
C PRO A 278 -18.24 -8.47 -2.92
N ASN A 279 -18.40 -8.59 -1.59
CA ASN A 279 -19.43 -7.89 -0.84
C ASN A 279 -19.06 -6.43 -0.49
N GLN A 280 -17.81 -5.99 -0.70
CA GLN A 280 -17.34 -4.62 -0.44
C GLN A 280 -17.16 -3.80 -1.72
N ALA A 281 -16.73 -4.42 -2.83
CA ALA A 281 -16.43 -3.72 -4.09
C ALA A 281 -17.62 -2.88 -4.59
N ASP A 282 -18.85 -3.41 -4.45
CA ASP A 282 -20.08 -2.81 -4.98
C ASP A 282 -20.88 -1.96 -3.98
N ARG A 283 -20.45 -1.85 -2.71
CA ARG A 283 -21.25 -1.10 -1.73
C ARG A 283 -21.02 0.42 -1.89
N PRO A 284 -22.09 1.23 -2.02
CA PRO A 284 -21.97 2.66 -1.79
C PRO A 284 -21.54 2.90 -0.33
N SER A 285 -20.74 3.94 -0.08
CA SER A 285 -20.37 4.36 1.28
C SER A 285 -21.66 4.56 2.08
N SER A 286 -21.92 3.65 3.01
CA SER A 286 -23.06 3.81 3.92
C SER A 286 -22.67 4.90 4.92
N PRO A 287 -23.52 5.92 5.16
CA PRO A 287 -23.24 6.90 6.19
C PRO A 287 -23.17 6.18 7.54
N ILE A 288 -22.01 6.25 8.19
CA ILE A 288 -21.87 5.82 9.59
C ILE A 288 -22.59 6.89 10.42
N HIS A 289 -23.66 6.48 11.11
CA HIS A 289 -24.45 7.32 12.01
C HIS A 289 -23.69 7.66 13.29
#